data_AF-A0A533TZY1-F1
#
_entry.id   AF-A0A533TZY1-F1
#
_cell.length_a   1.000
_cell.length_b   1.000
_cell.length_c   1.000
_cell.angle_alpha   90.00
_cell.angle_beta   90.00
_cell.angle_gamma   90.00
#
_symmetry.space_group_name_H-M   'P 1'
#
loop_
_entity.id
_entity.type
_entity.pdbx_description
1 polymer ?
#
loop_
_entity_poly.entity_id
_entity_poly.type
_entity_poly.pdbx_seq_one_letter_code
_entity_poly.pdbx_strand_id
1 'polypeptide(L)'
;MTNPVKAVTFAEVMVGVDGKTDIDCSNKGLTSLEGCPEKVKGNFNCSGNKLTTLEGAPKNIKGDFNCSGNLLTTLEGGPEEVKGDYDCSNNELKTLDHCPVFVMGDFSCAGNQLKTLQGEISSSKGTKPERCLEIVDGDFNCSGNVLTTLEGSPKIVGGDYDCSNNQLTSLENCAVVVAGDFSCNRNQIISLDGAPRKVAGNFDCSNNKLSTLKGSPKKVDGDYNCSGNELTSLKGAPEEVKAFDCSNNHLTSLKRAPEKVKGNFDCSLNQMTSLKGIPEKIKGDFNCSGNHLTTLECGLKKVGGDFICANNDVLLTEEQVRSAYEIKGTFKS
;
A
#
# COMPACT_ATOMS: atom_id res chain seq x y z
N MET A 1 -3.03 -44.55 -9.86
CA MET A 1 -4.11 -44.10 -8.97
C MET A 1 -3.45 -43.58 -7.70
N THR A 2 -3.37 -42.26 -7.53
CA THR A 2 -2.90 -41.66 -6.28
C THR A 2 -3.99 -41.85 -5.23
N ASN A 3 -3.66 -42.44 -4.08
CA ASN A 3 -4.57 -42.51 -2.94
C ASN A 3 -5.12 -41.10 -2.66
N PRO A 4 -6.44 -40.90 -2.52
CA PRO A 4 -6.94 -39.61 -2.08
C PRO A 4 -6.31 -39.30 -0.73
N VAL A 5 -5.66 -38.14 -0.63
CA VAL A 5 -5.16 -37.62 0.65
C VAL A 5 -6.37 -37.54 1.57
N LYS A 6 -6.34 -38.27 2.68
CA LYS A 6 -7.44 -38.25 3.66
C LYS A 6 -7.67 -36.80 4.07
N ALA A 7 -8.90 -36.31 3.91
CA ALA A 7 -9.28 -34.98 4.37
C ALA A 7 -9.00 -34.87 5.88
N VAL A 8 -8.44 -33.73 6.31
CA VAL A 8 -8.23 -33.39 7.71
C VAL A 8 -9.26 -32.32 8.05
N THR A 9 -10.29 -32.69 8.81
CA THR A 9 -11.40 -31.78 9.11
C THR A 9 -11.22 -31.07 10.44
N PHE A 10 -11.90 -29.93 10.61
CA PHE A 10 -11.95 -29.25 11.90
C PHE A 10 -12.46 -30.19 13.02
N ALA A 11 -13.54 -30.95 12.77
CA ALA A 11 -14.09 -31.88 13.75
C ALA A 11 -13.09 -32.96 14.22
N GLU A 12 -12.21 -33.42 13.33
CA GLU A 12 -11.17 -34.40 13.66
C GLU A 12 -10.05 -33.80 14.53
N VAL A 13 -9.72 -32.52 14.33
CA VAL A 13 -8.56 -31.87 14.97
C VAL A 13 -8.95 -31.08 16.23
N MET A 14 -10.12 -30.46 16.26
CA MET A 14 -10.55 -29.47 17.26
C MET A 14 -11.72 -30.00 18.10
N VAL A 15 -11.46 -31.05 18.89
CA VAL A 15 -12.49 -31.75 19.67
C VAL A 15 -13.02 -30.90 20.83
N GLY A 16 -14.34 -30.79 20.95
CA GLY A 16 -15.00 -30.18 22.10
C GLY A 16 -14.93 -28.65 22.16
N VAL A 17 -14.53 -28.00 21.07
CA VAL A 17 -14.52 -26.54 20.95
C VAL A 17 -15.94 -26.03 20.80
N ASP A 18 -16.33 -25.07 21.65
CA ASP A 18 -17.57 -24.33 21.50
C ASP A 18 -17.30 -22.92 20.98
N GLY A 19 -18.26 -22.33 20.26
CA GLY A 19 -18.12 -21.00 19.67
C GLY A 19 -18.30 -19.84 20.65
N LYS A 20 -18.09 -20.05 21.97
CA LYS A 20 -18.33 -19.00 22.98
C LYS A 20 -17.14 -18.06 23.18
N THR A 21 -15.95 -18.45 22.71
CA THR A 21 -14.70 -17.69 22.79
C THR A 21 -13.99 -17.69 21.44
N ASP A 22 -12.73 -17.26 21.41
CA ASP A 22 -11.86 -17.35 20.24
C ASP A 22 -11.61 -18.83 19.85
N ILE A 23 -11.50 -19.07 18.55
CA ILE A 23 -11.13 -20.36 17.96
C ILE A 23 -9.90 -20.14 17.08
N ASP A 24 -8.81 -20.80 17.43
CA ASP A 24 -7.59 -20.85 16.62
C ASP A 24 -7.33 -22.29 16.14
N CYS A 25 -7.58 -22.51 14.85
CA CYS A 25 -7.27 -23.75 14.14
C CYS A 25 -6.23 -23.54 13.04
N SER A 26 -5.39 -22.51 13.19
CA SER A 26 -4.32 -22.20 12.24
C SER A 26 -3.23 -23.27 12.20
N ASN A 27 -2.59 -23.43 11.04
CA ASN A 27 -1.41 -24.29 10.85
C ASN A 27 -1.61 -25.75 11.27
N LYS A 28 -2.82 -26.31 11.10
CA LYS A 28 -3.14 -27.70 11.45
C LYS A 28 -3.17 -28.64 10.24
N GLY A 29 -2.95 -28.12 9.04
CA GLY A 29 -3.05 -28.89 7.80
C GLY A 29 -4.49 -29.24 7.43
N LEU A 30 -5.46 -28.43 7.89
CA LEU A 30 -6.88 -28.63 7.58
C LEU A 30 -7.12 -28.53 6.07
N THR A 31 -7.99 -29.41 5.56
CA THR A 31 -8.51 -29.35 4.19
C THR A 31 -10.01 -29.03 4.19
N SER A 32 -10.67 -29.03 5.34
CA SER A 32 -12.10 -28.69 5.49
C SER A 32 -12.37 -28.11 6.88
N LEU A 33 -13.32 -27.16 6.95
CA LEU A 33 -13.86 -26.61 8.20
C LEU A 33 -15.10 -27.35 8.70
N GLU A 34 -15.41 -28.52 8.13
CA GLU A 34 -16.53 -29.34 8.57
C GLU A 34 -16.54 -29.58 10.08
N GLY A 35 -17.67 -29.29 10.71
CA GLY A 35 -17.90 -29.41 12.14
C GLY A 35 -17.50 -28.18 12.97
N CYS A 36 -17.12 -27.06 12.35
CA CYS A 36 -17.04 -25.79 13.08
C CYS A 36 -18.41 -25.38 13.64
N PRO A 37 -18.45 -24.71 14.79
CA PRO A 37 -19.68 -24.10 15.29
C PRO A 37 -20.18 -23.01 14.34
N GLU A 38 -21.49 -22.93 14.10
CA GLU A 38 -22.09 -21.92 13.20
C GLU A 38 -21.86 -20.47 13.64
N LYS A 39 -21.63 -20.24 14.94
CA LYS A 39 -21.48 -18.90 15.54
C LYS A 39 -20.26 -18.88 16.44
N VAL A 40 -19.44 -17.84 16.29
CA VAL A 40 -18.26 -17.60 17.13
C VAL A 40 -18.37 -16.21 17.75
N LYS A 41 -18.32 -16.14 19.09
CA LYS A 41 -18.43 -14.87 19.83
C LYS A 41 -17.12 -14.09 19.87
N GLY A 42 -15.99 -14.74 19.66
CA GLY A 42 -14.67 -14.13 19.58
C GLY A 42 -14.11 -14.14 18.16
N ASN A 43 -12.80 -14.29 18.07
CA ASN A 43 -12.04 -14.38 16.83
C ASN A 43 -12.08 -15.82 16.27
N PHE A 44 -11.99 -15.95 14.95
CA PHE A 44 -11.85 -17.24 14.28
C PHE A 44 -10.66 -17.21 13.32
N ASN A 45 -9.63 -17.99 13.64
CA ASN A 45 -8.41 -18.08 12.86
C ASN A 45 -8.25 -19.48 12.27
N CYS A 46 -8.38 -19.60 10.95
CA CYS A 46 -8.11 -20.81 10.17
C CYS A 46 -6.93 -20.67 9.20
N SER A 47 -6.03 -19.71 9.45
CA SER A 47 -4.90 -19.41 8.57
C SER A 47 -3.87 -20.53 8.46
N GLY A 48 -3.05 -20.51 7.40
CA GLY A 48 -1.90 -21.42 7.24
C GLY A 48 -2.29 -22.88 7.05
N ASN A 49 -3.43 -23.15 6.41
CA ASN A 49 -3.96 -24.49 6.17
C ASN A 49 -3.94 -24.83 4.67
N LYS A 50 -4.72 -25.83 4.25
CA LYS A 50 -4.84 -26.30 2.85
C LYS A 50 -6.30 -26.22 2.39
N LEU A 51 -7.05 -25.24 2.91
CA LEU A 51 -8.45 -25.04 2.58
C LEU A 51 -8.57 -24.53 1.13
N THR A 52 -9.53 -25.07 0.38
CA THR A 52 -9.84 -24.61 -0.99
C THR A 52 -11.15 -23.85 -1.09
N THR A 53 -12.02 -23.99 -0.08
CA THR A 53 -13.27 -23.25 0.13
C THR A 53 -13.42 -22.94 1.63
N LEU A 54 -14.37 -22.06 1.97
CA LEU A 54 -14.74 -21.78 3.36
C LEU A 54 -16.01 -22.56 3.77
N GLU A 55 -16.35 -23.63 3.07
CA GLU A 55 -17.50 -24.46 3.43
C GLU A 55 -17.33 -25.04 4.85
N GLY A 56 -18.38 -24.92 5.65
CA GLY A 56 -18.35 -25.28 7.08
C GLY A 56 -17.82 -24.18 8.01
N ALA A 57 -17.30 -23.05 7.50
CA ALA A 57 -16.88 -21.93 8.35
C ALA A 57 -18.07 -21.36 9.17
N PRO A 58 -17.81 -20.75 10.34
CA PRO A 58 -18.83 -20.03 11.08
C PRO A 58 -19.45 -18.91 10.26
N LYS A 59 -20.77 -18.78 10.31
CA LYS A 59 -21.53 -17.79 9.52
C LYS A 59 -21.61 -16.43 10.19
N ASN A 60 -21.48 -16.39 11.52
CA ASN A 60 -21.58 -15.17 12.32
C ASN A 60 -20.37 -15.08 13.26
N ILE A 61 -19.55 -14.04 13.07
CA ILE A 61 -18.33 -13.83 13.82
C ILE A 61 -18.34 -12.41 14.37
N LYS A 62 -18.18 -12.27 15.69
CA LYS A 62 -18.21 -10.97 16.36
C LYS A 62 -16.83 -10.31 16.47
N GLY A 63 -15.76 -11.08 16.41
CA GLY A 63 -14.40 -10.57 16.36
C GLY A 63 -13.85 -10.66 14.95
N ASP A 64 -12.58 -11.05 14.86
CA ASP A 64 -11.82 -11.12 13.61
C ASP A 64 -12.04 -12.47 12.90
N PHE A 65 -11.97 -12.45 11.58
CA PHE A 65 -11.95 -13.65 10.75
C PHE A 65 -10.68 -13.69 9.91
N ASN A 66 -9.82 -14.67 10.17
CA ASN A 66 -8.58 -14.85 9.45
C ASN A 66 -8.57 -16.21 8.74
N CYS A 67 -8.60 -16.17 7.40
CA CYS A 67 -8.45 -17.33 6.53
C CYS A 67 -7.22 -17.27 5.61
N SER A 68 -6.23 -16.45 5.95
CA SER A 68 -5.05 -16.22 5.11
C SER A 68 -4.11 -17.43 5.01
N GLY A 69 -3.28 -17.46 3.97
CA GLY A 69 -2.28 -18.53 3.80
C GLY A 69 -2.93 -19.90 3.56
N ASN A 70 -3.92 -19.96 2.68
CA ASN A 70 -4.63 -21.18 2.28
C ASN A 70 -4.53 -21.36 0.75
N LEU A 71 -5.36 -22.24 0.19
CA LEU A 71 -5.49 -22.48 -1.26
C LEU A 71 -6.89 -22.06 -1.76
N LEU A 72 -7.50 -21.06 -1.11
CA LEU A 72 -8.88 -20.65 -1.40
C LEU A 72 -8.95 -20.08 -2.82
N THR A 73 -9.89 -20.60 -3.60
CA THR A 73 -10.23 -20.06 -4.93
C THR A 73 -11.53 -19.26 -4.93
N THR A 74 -12.30 -19.38 -3.84
CA THR A 74 -13.57 -18.69 -3.57
C THR A 74 -13.69 -18.42 -2.07
N LEU A 75 -14.41 -17.36 -1.70
CA LEU A 75 -14.83 -17.09 -0.32
C LEU A 75 -16.20 -17.72 0.01
N GLU A 76 -16.77 -18.48 -0.93
CA GLU A 76 -18.02 -19.21 -0.70
C GLU A 76 -17.93 -20.07 0.56
N GLY A 77 -18.96 -19.98 1.40
CA GLY A 77 -18.99 -20.64 2.69
C GLY A 77 -18.51 -19.76 3.85
N GLY A 78 -17.87 -18.62 3.58
CA GLY A 78 -17.41 -17.66 4.59
C GLY A 78 -18.53 -16.98 5.39
N PRO A 79 -18.14 -16.17 6.40
CA PRO A 79 -19.08 -15.38 7.20
C PRO A 79 -19.72 -14.25 6.37
N GLU A 80 -21.01 -13.97 6.61
CA GLU A 80 -21.72 -12.88 5.92
C GLU A 80 -21.44 -11.50 6.55
N GLU A 81 -21.16 -11.47 7.86
CA GLU A 81 -20.88 -10.27 8.66
C GLU A 81 -19.68 -10.53 9.57
N VAL A 82 -18.69 -9.62 9.52
CA VAL A 82 -17.51 -9.62 10.40
C VAL A 82 -17.35 -8.24 11.00
N LYS A 83 -17.34 -8.18 12.34
CA LYS A 83 -17.28 -6.90 13.08
C LYS A 83 -15.87 -6.47 13.46
N GLY A 84 -14.89 -7.38 13.37
CA GLY A 84 -13.48 -7.06 13.50
C GLY A 84 -12.81 -7.04 12.13
N ASP A 85 -11.60 -7.58 12.09
CA ASP A 85 -10.77 -7.63 10.88
C ASP A 85 -11.16 -8.83 10.00
N TYR A 86 -10.98 -8.67 8.69
CA TYR A 86 -11.17 -9.73 7.70
C TYR A 86 -9.90 -9.91 6.87
N ASP A 87 -9.19 -11.01 7.11
CA ASP A 87 -7.96 -11.35 6.39
C ASP A 87 -8.17 -12.61 5.52
N CYS A 88 -8.21 -12.40 4.21
CA CYS A 88 -8.22 -13.45 3.19
C CYS A 88 -6.96 -13.45 2.32
N SER A 89 -5.88 -12.84 2.80
CA SER A 89 -4.63 -12.71 2.06
C SER A 89 -3.95 -14.05 1.77
N ASN A 90 -3.02 -14.06 0.81
CA ASN A 90 -2.17 -15.21 0.49
C ASN A 90 -2.98 -16.47 0.18
N ASN A 91 -3.84 -16.37 -0.83
CA ASN A 91 -4.72 -17.42 -1.34
C ASN A 91 -4.64 -17.47 -2.88
N GLU A 92 -5.55 -18.19 -3.53
CA GLU A 92 -5.64 -18.30 -5.00
C GLU A 92 -6.91 -17.61 -5.55
N LEU A 93 -7.42 -16.59 -4.85
CA LEU A 93 -8.66 -15.91 -5.22
C LEU A 93 -8.49 -15.15 -6.53
N LYS A 94 -9.50 -15.26 -7.41
CA LYS A 94 -9.57 -14.52 -8.68
C LYS A 94 -10.63 -13.42 -8.67
N THR A 95 -11.61 -13.54 -7.78
CA THR A 95 -12.67 -12.57 -7.52
C THR A 95 -12.86 -12.42 -6.01
N LEU A 96 -13.49 -11.33 -5.58
CA LEU A 96 -13.96 -11.13 -4.20
C LEU A 96 -15.44 -11.49 -4.04
N ASP A 97 -15.94 -12.41 -4.87
CA ASP A 97 -17.31 -12.91 -4.71
C ASP A 97 -17.44 -13.58 -3.34
N HIS A 98 -18.62 -13.45 -2.74
CA HIS A 98 -18.92 -13.95 -1.40
C HIS A 98 -18.14 -13.27 -0.25
N CYS A 99 -17.43 -12.17 -0.52
CA CYS A 99 -16.83 -11.33 0.52
C CYS A 99 -17.92 -10.76 1.45
N PRO A 100 -17.63 -10.54 2.75
CA PRO A 100 -18.56 -9.88 3.66
C PRO A 100 -18.96 -8.49 3.15
N VAL A 101 -20.18 -8.09 3.50
CA VAL A 101 -20.75 -6.79 3.10
C VAL A 101 -20.08 -5.64 3.85
N PHE A 102 -19.84 -5.84 5.14
CA PHE A 102 -19.30 -4.85 6.07
C PHE A 102 -18.13 -5.45 6.83
N VAL A 103 -17.06 -4.66 6.96
CA VAL A 103 -15.90 -4.93 7.80
C VAL A 103 -15.60 -3.65 8.58
N MET A 104 -15.75 -3.72 9.91
CA MET A 104 -15.58 -2.56 10.79
C MET A 104 -14.14 -2.42 11.32
N GLY A 105 -13.25 -3.34 10.95
CA GLY A 105 -11.81 -3.26 11.20
C GLY A 105 -11.03 -3.18 9.89
N ASP A 106 -9.94 -3.92 9.83
CA ASP A 106 -9.05 -4.01 8.68
C ASP A 106 -9.57 -5.03 7.66
N PHE A 107 -9.37 -4.76 6.37
CA PHE A 107 -9.66 -5.69 5.30
C PHE A 107 -8.42 -5.97 4.46
N SER A 108 -8.00 -7.24 4.41
CA SER A 108 -6.86 -7.69 3.61
C SER A 108 -7.25 -8.77 2.61
N CYS A 109 -7.01 -8.51 1.34
CA CYS A 109 -7.07 -9.48 0.23
C CYS A 109 -5.74 -9.58 -0.53
N ALA A 110 -4.64 -9.18 0.12
CA ALA A 110 -3.31 -9.14 -0.47
C ALA A 110 -2.82 -10.53 -0.94
N GLY A 111 -1.90 -10.59 -1.90
CA GLY A 111 -1.25 -11.84 -2.28
C GLY A 111 -2.20 -12.87 -2.91
N ASN A 112 -3.14 -12.41 -3.73
CA ASN A 112 -4.09 -13.25 -4.47
C ASN A 112 -3.86 -13.10 -6.00
N GLN A 113 -4.82 -13.53 -6.82
CA GLN A 113 -4.80 -13.43 -8.28
C GLN A 113 -5.95 -12.54 -8.79
N LEU A 114 -6.35 -11.53 -8.01
CA LEU A 114 -7.45 -10.63 -8.33
C LEU A 114 -7.07 -9.72 -9.50
N LYS A 115 -7.98 -9.58 -10.48
CA LYS A 115 -7.86 -8.60 -11.59
C LYS A 115 -8.60 -7.30 -11.34
N THR A 116 -9.61 -7.36 -10.48
CA THR A 116 -10.46 -6.26 -10.02
C THR A 116 -10.85 -6.55 -8.56
N LEU A 117 -11.28 -5.53 -7.82
CA LEU A 117 -11.82 -5.66 -6.47
C LEU A 117 -13.34 -5.86 -6.48
N GLN A 118 -13.95 -5.83 -7.65
CA GLN A 118 -15.37 -6.10 -7.77
C GLN A 118 -15.67 -7.56 -7.38
N GLY A 119 -16.60 -7.70 -6.45
CA GLY A 119 -17.19 -8.97 -6.05
C GLY A 119 -18.70 -8.85 -5.95
N GLU A 120 -19.38 -9.97 -6.12
CA GLU A 120 -20.80 -10.13 -5.85
C GLU A 120 -21.01 -10.74 -4.46
N ILE A 121 -21.91 -10.14 -3.68
CA ILE A 121 -22.31 -10.69 -2.39
C ILE A 121 -23.30 -11.83 -2.64
N SER A 122 -23.07 -12.98 -2.02
CA SER A 122 -24.10 -14.02 -1.90
C SER A 122 -25.05 -13.70 -0.77
N SER A 123 -26.11 -12.96 -1.08
CA SER A 123 -27.20 -12.73 -0.16
C SER A 123 -28.09 -13.97 -0.07
N SER A 124 -28.16 -14.58 1.12
CA SER A 124 -29.18 -15.58 1.45
C SER A 124 -30.61 -14.98 1.51
N LYS A 125 -30.75 -13.64 1.40
CA LYS A 125 -32.02 -12.90 1.56
C LYS A 125 -32.65 -12.39 0.26
N GLY A 126 -32.18 -12.82 -0.92
CA GLY A 126 -32.93 -12.69 -2.18
C GLY A 126 -33.11 -11.28 -2.77
N THR A 127 -32.47 -10.25 -2.21
CA THR A 127 -32.36 -8.92 -2.83
C THR A 127 -31.05 -8.80 -3.60
N LYS A 128 -31.08 -8.06 -4.73
CA LYS A 128 -30.00 -7.83 -5.72
C LYS A 128 -28.60 -7.67 -5.11
N PRO A 129 -27.52 -8.00 -5.85
CA PRO A 129 -26.15 -7.85 -5.36
C PRO A 129 -25.88 -6.37 -5.02
N GLU A 130 -25.78 -6.08 -3.73
CA GLU A 130 -25.07 -4.92 -3.24
C GLU A 130 -23.57 -5.16 -3.54
N ARG A 131 -22.81 -4.10 -3.82
CA ARG A 131 -21.36 -4.25 -4.05
C ARG A 131 -20.68 -4.60 -2.73
N CYS A 132 -19.71 -5.50 -2.75
CA CYS A 132 -18.84 -5.74 -1.59
C CYS A 132 -18.10 -4.45 -1.20
N LEU A 133 -17.89 -4.24 0.10
CA LEU A 133 -16.90 -3.29 0.67
C LEU A 133 -17.10 -1.82 0.27
N GLU A 134 -18.16 -1.17 0.74
CA GLU A 134 -18.34 0.28 0.53
C GLU A 134 -17.43 1.13 1.44
N ILE A 135 -17.26 0.71 2.69
CA ILE A 135 -16.51 1.39 3.75
C ILE A 135 -15.63 0.36 4.46
N VAL A 136 -14.37 0.73 4.72
CA VAL A 136 -13.45 0.01 5.62
C VAL A 136 -13.02 1.00 6.69
N ASP A 137 -13.37 0.72 7.95
CA ASP A 137 -13.08 1.64 9.06
C ASP A 137 -11.59 1.63 9.44
N GLY A 138 -10.89 0.51 9.22
CA GLY A 138 -9.45 0.36 9.42
C GLY A 138 -8.64 0.44 8.13
N ASP A 139 -7.62 -0.41 8.03
CA ASP A 139 -6.70 -0.50 6.91
C ASP A 139 -7.30 -1.34 5.76
N PHE A 140 -7.03 -0.95 4.53
CA PHE A 140 -7.41 -1.69 3.33
C PHE A 140 -6.18 -2.10 2.53
N ASN A 141 -5.93 -3.42 2.45
CA ASN A 141 -4.78 -3.98 1.76
C ASN A 141 -5.18 -4.93 0.63
N CYS A 142 -4.92 -4.50 -0.61
CA CYS A 142 -5.08 -5.31 -1.82
C CYS A 142 -3.78 -5.51 -2.60
N SER A 143 -2.64 -5.33 -1.93
CA SER A 143 -1.31 -5.44 -2.54
C SER A 143 -0.99 -6.84 -3.07
N GLY A 144 -0.04 -6.93 -4.00
CA GLY A 144 0.48 -8.24 -4.46
C GLY A 144 -0.55 -9.07 -5.22
N ASN A 145 -1.42 -8.42 -5.99
CA ASN A 145 -2.40 -9.05 -6.85
C ASN A 145 -2.02 -8.84 -8.33
N VAL A 146 -2.96 -9.10 -9.25
CA VAL A 146 -2.83 -8.79 -10.68
C VAL A 146 -3.85 -7.73 -11.10
N LEU A 147 -4.17 -6.79 -10.21
CA LEU A 147 -5.19 -5.77 -10.44
C LEU A 147 -4.80 -4.88 -11.61
N THR A 148 -5.72 -4.71 -12.56
CA THR A 148 -5.57 -3.74 -13.66
C THR A 148 -6.46 -2.51 -13.47
N THR A 149 -7.37 -2.55 -12.50
CA THR A 149 -8.28 -1.46 -12.10
C THR A 149 -8.59 -1.57 -10.61
N LEU A 150 -8.98 -0.46 -9.97
CA LEU A 150 -9.52 -0.42 -8.61
C LEU A 150 -11.06 -0.39 -8.60
N GLU A 151 -11.71 -0.84 -9.68
CA GLU A 151 -13.16 -1.05 -9.67
C GLU A 151 -13.55 -2.01 -8.54
N GLY A 152 -14.56 -1.64 -7.75
CA GLY A 152 -14.96 -2.36 -6.53
C GLY A 152 -14.16 -1.99 -5.27
N SER A 153 -13.19 -1.06 -5.35
CA SER A 153 -12.51 -0.53 -4.17
C SER A 153 -13.47 0.24 -3.23
N PRO A 154 -13.26 0.17 -1.90
CA PRO A 154 -13.99 0.97 -0.93
C PRO A 154 -13.86 2.47 -1.21
N LYS A 155 -14.92 3.21 -0.92
CA LYS A 155 -14.95 4.67 -1.16
C LYS A 155 -14.30 5.46 -0.04
N ILE A 156 -14.33 4.90 1.18
CA ILE A 156 -13.79 5.49 2.40
C ILE A 156 -12.94 4.42 3.08
N VAL A 157 -11.70 4.78 3.42
CA VAL A 157 -10.78 3.97 4.22
C VAL A 157 -10.31 4.80 5.41
N GLY A 158 -10.59 4.31 6.62
CA GLY A 158 -10.30 5.02 7.87
C GLY A 158 -8.84 4.89 8.34
N GLY A 159 -8.10 3.92 7.82
CA GLY A 159 -6.67 3.73 8.04
C GLY A 159 -5.85 3.87 6.76
N ASP A 160 -4.89 2.98 6.59
CA ASP A 160 -3.96 2.90 5.47
C ASP A 160 -4.61 2.24 4.24
N TYR A 161 -4.21 2.68 3.05
CA TYR A 161 -4.66 2.10 1.78
C TYR A 161 -3.44 1.60 0.99
N ASP A 162 -3.34 0.28 0.81
CA ASP A 162 -2.24 -0.35 0.06
C ASP A 162 -2.75 -1.11 -1.17
N CYS A 163 -2.45 -0.58 -2.37
CA CYS A 163 -2.63 -1.26 -3.66
C CYS A 163 -1.32 -1.50 -4.40
N SER A 164 -0.20 -1.55 -3.67
CA SER A 164 1.13 -1.77 -4.21
C SER A 164 1.29 -3.13 -4.91
N ASN A 165 2.34 -3.26 -5.73
CA ASN A 165 2.71 -4.52 -6.37
C ASN A 165 1.54 -5.13 -7.18
N ASN A 166 0.97 -4.34 -8.09
CA ASN A 166 -0.14 -4.71 -8.97
C ASN A 166 0.20 -4.34 -10.44
N GLN A 167 -0.80 -4.34 -11.33
CA GLN A 167 -0.65 -3.97 -12.74
C GLN A 167 -1.50 -2.74 -13.11
N LEU A 168 -1.75 -1.86 -12.12
CA LEU A 168 -2.58 -0.67 -12.31
C LEU A 168 -1.92 0.32 -13.26
N THR A 169 -2.69 0.92 -14.15
CA THR A 169 -2.25 1.99 -15.06
C THR A 169 -2.82 3.37 -14.66
N SER A 170 -3.85 3.39 -13.84
CA SER A 170 -4.47 4.59 -13.25
C SER A 170 -4.92 4.32 -11.82
N LEU A 171 -5.24 5.39 -11.08
CA LEU A 171 -5.86 5.32 -9.75
C LEU A 171 -7.38 5.62 -9.82
N GLU A 172 -7.99 5.49 -10.99
CA GLU A 172 -9.45 5.62 -11.10
C GLU A 172 -10.15 4.60 -10.21
N ASN A 173 -11.28 5.01 -9.62
CA ASN A 173 -12.09 4.23 -8.68
C ASN A 173 -11.48 3.99 -7.30
N CYS A 174 -10.29 4.51 -7.02
CA CYS A 174 -9.68 4.53 -5.69
C CYS A 174 -10.59 5.22 -4.64
N ALA A 175 -10.34 4.92 -3.36
CA ALA A 175 -10.92 5.62 -2.24
C ALA A 175 -10.71 7.14 -2.36
N VAL A 176 -11.76 7.90 -2.07
CA VAL A 176 -11.74 9.38 -2.15
C VAL A 176 -11.09 9.98 -0.91
N VAL A 177 -11.23 9.30 0.22
CA VAL A 177 -10.69 9.68 1.53
C VAL A 177 -9.91 8.49 2.09
N VAL A 178 -8.64 8.76 2.41
CA VAL A 178 -7.74 7.84 3.11
C VAL A 178 -7.16 8.61 4.29
N ALA A 179 -7.40 8.10 5.50
CA ALA A 179 -7.02 8.79 6.73
C ALA A 179 -5.58 8.48 7.18
N GLY A 180 -4.99 7.37 6.73
CA GLY A 180 -3.60 6.99 6.98
C GLY A 180 -2.67 7.22 5.78
N ASP A 181 -1.79 6.25 5.56
CA ASP A 181 -0.85 6.15 4.45
C ASP A 181 -1.54 5.71 3.15
N PHE A 182 -0.99 6.12 2.01
CA PHE A 182 -1.43 5.68 0.69
C PHE A 182 -0.26 5.13 -0.12
N SER A 183 -0.32 3.83 -0.42
CA SER A 183 0.72 3.12 -1.16
C SER A 183 0.19 2.56 -2.48
N CYS A 184 0.72 3.07 -3.60
CA CYS A 184 0.45 2.57 -4.95
C CYS A 184 1.73 2.24 -5.73
N ASN A 185 2.84 2.06 -5.01
CA ASN A 185 4.14 1.76 -5.59
C ASN A 185 4.21 0.42 -6.30
N ARG A 186 5.18 0.26 -7.21
CA ARG A 186 5.40 -0.95 -8.01
C ARG A 186 4.15 -1.34 -8.82
N ASN A 187 3.67 -0.39 -9.61
CA ASN A 187 2.57 -0.55 -10.56
C ASN A 187 3.04 -0.06 -11.95
N GLN A 188 2.10 0.20 -12.86
CA GLN A 188 2.35 0.74 -14.19
C GLN A 188 1.64 2.09 -14.39
N ILE A 189 1.45 2.84 -13.30
CA ILE A 189 0.65 4.07 -13.28
C ILE A 189 1.34 5.16 -14.10
N ILE A 190 0.59 5.78 -15.01
CA ILE A 190 1.09 6.84 -15.91
C ILE A 190 0.68 8.25 -15.47
N SER A 191 -0.38 8.36 -14.66
CA SER A 191 -0.89 9.61 -14.09
C SER A 191 -1.47 9.34 -12.70
N LEU A 192 -1.36 10.31 -11.79
CA LEU A 192 -1.99 10.26 -10.46
C LEU A 192 -3.44 10.75 -10.48
N ASP A 193 -4.05 10.91 -11.66
CA ASP A 193 -5.48 11.18 -11.75
C ASP A 193 -6.28 10.06 -11.07
N GLY A 194 -7.21 10.43 -10.19
CA GLY A 194 -7.97 9.52 -9.35
C GLY A 194 -7.36 9.24 -7.97
N ALA A 195 -6.14 9.69 -7.69
CA ALA A 195 -5.53 9.61 -6.36
C ALA A 195 -6.41 10.29 -5.29
N PRO A 196 -6.32 9.86 -4.02
CA PRO A 196 -6.99 10.55 -2.92
C PRO A 196 -6.58 12.03 -2.86
N ARG A 197 -7.55 12.90 -2.58
CA ARG A 197 -7.33 14.37 -2.59
C ARG A 197 -6.49 14.85 -1.40
N LYS A 198 -6.53 14.10 -0.30
CA LYS A 198 -5.83 14.37 0.95
C LYS A 198 -5.36 13.03 1.51
N VAL A 199 -4.12 12.98 1.95
CA VAL A 199 -3.51 11.84 2.64
C VAL A 199 -2.86 12.39 3.91
N ALA A 200 -3.26 11.87 5.07
CA ALA A 200 -2.74 12.36 6.36
C ALA A 200 -1.42 11.68 6.75
N GLY A 201 -1.14 10.51 6.19
CA GLY A 201 0.11 9.81 6.33
C GLY A 201 1.07 10.06 5.17
N ASN A 202 1.82 9.03 4.82
CA ASN A 202 2.76 8.97 3.72
C ASN A 202 2.05 8.72 2.39
N PHE A 203 2.65 9.18 1.29
CA PHE A 203 2.19 8.91 -0.07
C PHE A 203 3.33 8.28 -0.88
N ASP A 204 3.22 6.98 -1.19
CA ASP A 204 4.21 6.26 -1.98
C ASP A 204 3.65 5.89 -3.36
N CYS A 205 4.13 6.60 -4.38
CA CYS A 205 3.88 6.31 -5.79
C CYS A 205 5.16 5.90 -6.53
N SER A 206 6.17 5.41 -5.81
CA SER A 206 7.45 5.00 -6.39
C SER A 206 7.32 3.81 -7.34
N ASN A 207 8.32 3.61 -8.21
CA ASN A 207 8.41 2.46 -9.12
C ASN A 207 7.15 2.33 -10.00
N ASN A 208 6.84 3.40 -10.72
CA ASN A 208 5.71 3.50 -11.66
C ASN A 208 6.23 4.07 -13.00
N LYS A 209 5.30 4.47 -13.89
CA LYS A 209 5.61 5.07 -15.19
C LYS A 209 5.18 6.53 -15.26
N LEU A 210 5.25 7.24 -14.13
CA LEU A 210 4.79 8.63 -14.05
C LEU A 210 5.76 9.53 -14.82
N SER A 211 5.22 10.32 -15.75
CA SER A 211 5.97 11.39 -16.44
C SER A 211 5.77 12.77 -15.79
N THR A 212 4.73 12.91 -14.96
CA THR A 212 4.40 14.12 -14.20
C THR A 212 3.76 13.76 -12.86
N LEU A 213 3.75 14.67 -11.90
CA LEU A 213 3.02 14.53 -10.63
C LEU A 213 1.63 15.18 -10.65
N LYS A 214 1.10 15.56 -11.82
CA LYS A 214 -0.29 16.04 -11.92
C LYS A 214 -1.25 14.95 -11.41
N GLY A 215 -2.30 15.39 -10.72
CA GLY A 215 -3.27 14.51 -10.07
C GLY A 215 -2.88 14.12 -8.63
N SER A 216 -1.63 14.36 -8.22
CA SER A 216 -1.16 14.11 -6.86
C SER A 216 -1.99 14.85 -5.80
N PRO A 217 -2.15 14.30 -4.59
CA PRO A 217 -2.70 15.03 -3.44
C PRO A 217 -1.98 16.36 -3.23
N LYS A 218 -2.76 17.43 -3.01
CA LYS A 218 -2.19 18.77 -2.79
C LYS A 218 -1.45 18.89 -1.45
N LYS A 219 -1.88 18.10 -0.47
CA LYS A 219 -1.33 18.07 0.89
C LYS A 219 -1.13 16.62 1.31
N VAL A 220 0.11 16.32 1.68
CA VAL A 220 0.55 15.07 2.28
C VAL A 220 1.27 15.45 3.57
N ASP A 221 0.72 15.01 4.71
CA ASP A 221 1.24 15.41 6.01
C ASP A 221 2.51 14.61 6.41
N GLY A 222 2.68 13.41 5.82
CA GLY A 222 3.85 12.56 5.95
C GLY A 222 4.88 12.71 4.83
N ASP A 223 5.57 11.61 4.55
CA ASP A 223 6.64 11.51 3.56
C ASP A 223 6.05 11.25 2.16
N TYR A 224 6.65 11.84 1.13
CA TYR A 224 6.20 11.70 -0.26
C TYR A 224 7.30 11.06 -1.10
N ASN A 225 7.01 9.87 -1.62
CA ASN A 225 7.96 9.10 -2.43
C ASN A 225 7.44 8.94 -3.86
N CYS A 226 8.15 9.53 -4.81
CA CYS A 226 7.95 9.35 -6.25
C CYS A 226 9.20 8.83 -6.97
N SER A 227 10.10 8.18 -6.24
CA SER A 227 11.32 7.60 -6.80
C SER A 227 11.05 6.52 -7.86
N GLY A 228 12.00 6.28 -8.76
CA GLY A 228 11.88 5.22 -9.76
C GLY A 228 10.71 5.44 -10.73
N ASN A 229 10.61 6.63 -11.28
CA ASN A 229 9.60 7.00 -12.28
C ASN A 229 10.30 7.61 -13.51
N GLU A 230 9.51 8.12 -14.45
CA GLU A 230 10.00 8.75 -15.69
C GLU A 230 9.84 10.29 -15.63
N LEU A 231 9.90 10.88 -14.42
CA LEU A 231 9.62 12.30 -14.22
C LEU A 231 10.70 13.17 -14.85
N THR A 232 10.28 14.11 -15.70
CA THR A 232 11.15 15.17 -16.26
C THR A 232 10.95 16.51 -15.56
N SER A 233 9.89 16.65 -14.76
CA SER A 233 9.65 17.80 -13.90
C SER A 233 8.82 17.42 -12.68
N LEU A 234 8.94 18.19 -11.59
CA LEU A 234 8.14 18.03 -10.38
C LEU A 234 6.79 18.77 -10.44
N LYS A 235 6.31 19.09 -11.65
CA LYS A 235 5.02 19.77 -11.80
C LYS A 235 3.88 18.89 -11.25
N GLY A 236 3.19 19.42 -10.24
CA GLY A 236 2.10 18.73 -9.56
C GLY A 236 2.48 18.13 -8.21
N ALA A 237 3.76 18.23 -7.80
CA ALA A 237 4.17 17.85 -6.44
C ALA A 237 3.34 18.59 -5.38
N PRO A 238 3.15 17.99 -4.19
CA PRO A 238 2.52 18.65 -3.05
C PRO A 238 3.28 19.92 -2.63
N GLU A 239 2.58 20.85 -2.00
CA GLU A 239 3.17 22.13 -1.57
C GLU A 239 4.09 21.98 -0.35
N GLU A 240 3.73 21.08 0.58
CA GLU A 240 4.41 20.82 1.83
C GLU A 240 4.39 19.32 2.13
N VAL A 241 5.54 18.80 2.56
CA VAL A 241 5.73 17.39 2.95
C VAL A 241 6.71 17.29 4.12
N LYS A 242 6.70 16.14 4.81
CA LYS A 242 7.71 15.82 5.82
C LYS A 242 9.05 15.51 5.14
N ALA A 243 9.18 14.41 4.42
CA ALA A 243 10.30 14.12 3.52
C ALA A 243 9.85 14.04 2.06
N PHE A 244 10.79 14.26 1.14
CA PHE A 244 10.53 14.20 -0.30
C PHE A 244 11.60 13.37 -0.99
N ASP A 245 11.19 12.27 -1.63
CA ASP A 245 12.06 11.43 -2.45
C ASP A 245 11.59 11.45 -3.91
N CYS A 246 12.40 12.06 -4.76
CA CYS A 246 12.25 12.05 -6.21
C CYS A 246 13.47 11.44 -6.91
N SER A 247 14.18 10.54 -6.23
CA SER A 247 15.36 9.86 -6.75
C SER A 247 15.05 8.97 -7.95
N ASN A 248 16.07 8.58 -8.72
CA ASN A 248 15.95 7.65 -9.84
C ASN A 248 14.86 8.06 -10.85
N ASN A 249 15.03 9.23 -11.45
CA ASN A 249 14.12 9.85 -12.41
C ASN A 249 14.91 10.51 -13.56
N HIS A 250 14.25 11.34 -14.38
CA HIS A 250 14.87 12.06 -15.50
C HIS A 250 14.85 13.59 -15.28
N LEU A 251 14.96 14.03 -14.02
CA LEU A 251 14.88 15.44 -13.67
C LEU A 251 16.17 16.16 -14.08
N THR A 252 16.02 17.32 -14.71
CA THR A 252 17.13 18.24 -15.05
C THR A 252 17.14 19.49 -14.17
N SER A 253 16.08 19.73 -13.39
CA SER A 253 16.03 20.74 -12.33
C SER A 253 14.97 20.39 -11.29
N LEU A 254 15.07 20.99 -10.11
CA LEU A 254 14.12 20.83 -9.00
C LEU A 254 13.04 21.92 -8.99
N LYS A 255 12.86 22.65 -10.09
CA LYS A 255 11.75 23.61 -10.20
C LYS A 255 10.42 22.90 -9.92
N ARG A 256 9.61 23.52 -9.06
CA ARG A 256 8.31 23.00 -8.58
C ARG A 256 8.44 21.82 -7.61
N ALA A 257 9.62 21.58 -7.02
CA ALA A 257 9.71 20.79 -5.80
C ALA A 257 8.85 21.42 -4.69
N PRO A 258 8.43 20.64 -3.68
CA PRO A 258 7.74 21.19 -2.51
C PRO A 258 8.54 22.33 -1.88
N GLU A 259 7.90 23.46 -1.59
CA GLU A 259 8.58 24.64 -1.03
C GLU A 259 9.04 24.40 0.41
N LYS A 260 8.33 23.51 1.12
CA LYS A 260 8.59 23.17 2.51
C LYS A 260 8.79 21.66 2.66
N VAL A 261 10.04 21.28 2.89
CA VAL A 261 10.42 19.91 3.26
C VAL A 261 10.98 19.95 4.69
N LYS A 262 10.28 19.28 5.62
CA LYS A 262 10.60 19.32 7.06
C LYS A 262 11.64 18.28 7.51
N GLY A 263 11.99 17.36 6.64
CA GLY A 263 12.90 16.24 6.87
C GLY A 263 13.85 16.09 5.70
N ASN A 264 13.97 14.87 5.20
CA ASN A 264 14.95 14.50 4.18
C ASN A 264 14.48 14.93 2.78
N PHE A 265 15.44 15.23 1.92
CA PHE A 265 15.21 15.50 0.50
C PHE A 265 16.18 14.66 -0.32
N ASP A 266 15.65 13.70 -1.08
CA ASP A 266 16.43 12.86 -1.99
C ASP A 266 16.07 13.15 -3.44
N CYS A 267 17.06 13.61 -4.20
CA CYS A 267 16.99 13.78 -5.65
C CYS A 267 18.16 13.10 -6.37
N SER A 268 18.71 12.07 -5.74
CA SER A 268 19.79 11.28 -6.31
C SER A 268 19.36 10.56 -7.60
N LEU A 269 20.34 10.12 -8.39
CA LEU A 269 20.10 9.34 -9.61
C LEU A 269 19.15 10.07 -10.58
N ASN A 270 19.52 11.29 -10.96
CA ASN A 270 18.79 12.13 -11.90
C ASN A 270 19.77 12.70 -12.95
N GLN A 271 19.32 13.64 -13.78
CA GLN A 271 20.11 14.22 -14.88
C GLN A 271 20.42 15.71 -14.64
N MET A 272 20.54 16.12 -13.37
CA MET A 272 20.70 17.53 -13.03
C MET A 272 22.15 17.99 -13.23
N THR A 273 22.32 19.17 -13.81
CA THR A 273 23.62 19.85 -13.94
C THR A 273 23.85 20.95 -12.91
N SER A 274 22.78 21.37 -12.23
CA SER A 274 22.79 22.30 -11.10
C SER A 274 21.60 21.98 -10.18
N LEU A 275 21.65 22.45 -8.93
CA LEU A 275 20.57 22.30 -7.95
C LEU A 275 19.48 23.38 -8.07
N LYS A 276 19.25 23.90 -9.28
CA LYS A 276 18.29 24.98 -9.51
C LYS A 276 16.86 24.56 -9.14
N GLY A 277 16.22 25.34 -8.28
CA GLY A 277 14.85 25.10 -7.82
C GLY A 277 14.75 24.29 -6.52
N ILE A 278 15.89 23.91 -5.93
CA ILE A 278 15.93 23.32 -4.59
C ILE A 278 15.32 24.27 -3.54
N PRO A 279 14.65 23.75 -2.49
CA PRO A 279 14.22 24.56 -1.36
C PRO A 279 15.41 25.25 -0.67
N GLU A 280 15.20 26.47 -0.16
CA GLU A 280 16.28 27.22 0.50
C GLU A 280 16.81 26.52 1.76
N LYS A 281 15.97 25.73 2.43
CA LYS A 281 16.29 25.06 3.68
C LYS A 281 15.75 23.64 3.66
N ILE A 282 16.63 22.69 3.93
CA ILE A 282 16.31 21.29 4.16
C ILE A 282 16.64 21.00 5.63
N LYS A 283 15.68 20.45 6.38
CA LYS A 283 15.86 20.25 7.83
C LYS A 283 16.55 18.93 8.16
N GLY A 284 16.35 17.90 7.35
CA GLY A 284 17.02 16.61 7.48
C GLY A 284 18.19 16.48 6.52
N ASP A 285 18.40 15.27 6.04
CA ASP A 285 19.47 14.92 5.10
C ASP A 285 19.12 15.38 3.69
N PHE A 286 20.14 15.76 2.93
CA PHE A 286 20.03 16.10 1.53
C PHE A 286 20.92 15.19 0.68
N ASN A 287 20.31 14.47 -0.25
CA ASN A 287 21.01 13.57 -1.17
C ASN A 287 20.80 14.00 -2.61
N CYS A 288 21.88 14.42 -3.28
CA CYS A 288 21.91 14.73 -4.70
C CYS A 288 22.97 13.90 -5.45
N SER A 289 23.31 12.73 -4.92
CA SER A 289 24.29 11.83 -5.53
C SER A 289 23.86 11.29 -6.90
N GLY A 290 24.80 10.87 -7.74
CA GLY A 290 24.48 10.26 -9.04
C GLY A 290 23.77 11.21 -9.99
N ASN A 291 24.25 12.45 -10.10
CA ASN A 291 23.78 13.46 -11.04
C ASN A 291 24.95 13.92 -11.93
N HIS A 292 24.71 14.93 -12.77
CA HIS A 292 25.73 15.55 -13.64
C HIS A 292 26.10 16.94 -13.15
N LEU A 293 26.12 17.16 -11.83
CA LEU A 293 26.33 18.49 -11.26
C LEU A 293 27.70 19.03 -11.70
N THR A 294 27.73 20.28 -12.14
CA THR A 294 28.95 21.00 -12.54
C THR A 294 29.20 22.23 -11.66
N THR A 295 28.19 22.63 -10.89
CA THR A 295 28.22 23.78 -10.00
C THR A 295 27.28 23.56 -8.81
N LEU A 296 27.65 24.18 -7.69
CA LEU A 296 26.81 24.31 -6.50
C LEU A 296 26.01 25.62 -6.49
N GLU A 297 26.08 26.43 -7.54
CA GLU A 297 25.26 27.65 -7.60
C GLU A 297 23.77 27.30 -7.64
N CYS A 298 23.10 27.54 -6.52
CA CYS A 298 21.67 27.32 -6.36
C CYS A 298 21.12 28.23 -5.25
N GLY A 299 19.82 28.08 -4.96
CA GLY A 299 19.14 28.81 -3.90
C GLY A 299 19.24 28.18 -2.50
N LEU A 300 19.96 27.06 -2.35
CA LEU A 300 20.11 26.36 -1.07
C LEU A 300 20.94 27.22 -0.11
N LYS A 301 20.49 27.30 1.14
CA LYS A 301 21.18 28.05 2.21
C LYS A 301 21.58 27.14 3.37
N LYS A 302 20.77 26.14 3.70
CA LYS A 302 20.95 25.31 4.90
C LYS A 302 20.50 23.86 4.71
N VAL A 303 21.31 22.94 5.20
CA VAL A 303 20.98 21.52 5.39
C VAL A 303 21.16 21.17 6.88
N GLY A 304 20.09 20.70 7.50
CA GLY A 304 20.06 20.39 8.93
C GLY A 304 20.62 19.02 9.29
N GLY A 305 20.73 18.10 8.33
CA GLY A 305 21.37 16.79 8.45
C GLY A 305 22.61 16.67 7.58
N ASP A 306 22.83 15.46 7.06
CA ASP A 306 23.94 15.14 6.16
C ASP A 306 23.75 15.74 4.76
N PHE A 307 24.86 16.10 4.11
CA PHE A 307 24.92 16.51 2.70
C PHE A 307 25.65 15.43 1.90
N ILE A 308 24.93 14.77 0.99
CA ILE A 308 25.41 13.62 0.22
C ILE A 308 25.40 13.99 -1.26
N CYS A 309 26.57 14.06 -1.89
CA CYS A 309 26.73 14.52 -3.28
C CYS A 309 27.71 13.65 -4.09
N ALA A 310 27.83 12.39 -3.70
CA ALA A 310 28.71 11.44 -4.38
C ALA A 310 28.34 11.21 -5.85
N ASN A 311 29.30 10.76 -6.65
CA ASN A 311 29.08 10.40 -8.06
C ASN A 311 28.47 11.55 -8.89
N ASN A 312 29.12 12.71 -8.89
CA ASN A 312 28.80 13.85 -9.77
C ASN A 312 30.02 14.21 -10.64
N ASP A 313 29.78 14.93 -11.74
CA ASP A 313 30.86 15.34 -12.66
C ASP A 313 31.85 16.30 -11.98
N VAL A 314 31.37 17.09 -11.02
CA VAL A 314 32.22 17.91 -10.15
C VAL A 314 32.64 17.12 -8.90
N LEU A 315 33.96 17.07 -8.66
CA LEU A 315 34.53 16.66 -7.39
C LEU A 315 34.41 17.82 -6.39
N LEU A 316 33.42 17.76 -5.51
CA LEU A 316 33.22 18.77 -4.47
C LEU A 316 33.95 18.36 -3.20
N THR A 317 34.75 19.27 -2.66
CA THR A 317 35.34 19.10 -1.34
C THR A 317 34.38 19.57 -0.26
N GLU A 318 34.52 19.01 0.95
CA GLU A 318 33.74 19.46 2.11
C GLU A 318 33.89 20.96 2.35
N GLU A 319 35.10 21.50 2.17
CA GLU A 319 35.40 22.93 2.33
C GLU A 319 34.60 23.80 1.35
N GLN A 320 34.55 23.41 0.06
CA GLN A 320 33.76 24.11 -0.94
C GLN A 320 32.27 24.12 -0.57
N VAL A 321 31.73 22.98 -0.16
CA VAL A 321 30.30 22.88 0.16
C VAL A 321 29.96 23.67 1.43
N ARG A 322 30.80 23.60 2.47
CA ARG A 322 30.61 24.37 3.72
C ARG A 322 30.84 25.87 3.54
N SER A 323 31.60 26.30 2.53
CA SER A 323 31.71 27.71 2.15
C SER A 323 30.44 28.23 1.47
N ALA A 324 29.71 27.36 0.77
CA ALA A 324 28.49 27.70 0.05
C ALA A 324 27.23 27.61 0.92
N TYR A 325 27.15 26.62 1.83
CA TYR A 325 25.95 26.32 2.60
C TYR A 325 26.23 26.05 4.08
N GLU A 326 25.24 26.35 4.93
CA GLU A 326 25.26 25.91 6.33
C GLU A 326 24.85 24.43 6.42
N ILE A 327 25.82 23.54 6.67
CA ILE A 327 25.58 22.10 6.87
C ILE A 327 25.84 21.73 8.32
N LYS A 328 24.83 21.15 8.98
CA LYS A 328 24.94 20.71 10.38
C LYS A 328 25.48 19.28 10.53
N GLY A 329 25.18 18.39 9.59
CA GLY A 329 25.64 17.01 9.60
C GLY A 329 26.99 16.81 8.93
N THR A 330 27.21 15.58 8.48
CA THR A 330 28.41 15.16 7.75
C THR A 330 28.30 15.48 6.26
N PHE A 331 29.45 15.64 5.62
CA PHE A 331 29.55 15.72 4.16
C PHE A 331 30.02 14.37 3.62
N LYS A 332 29.34 13.86 2.58
CA LYS A 332 29.66 12.59 1.91
C LYS A 332 29.76 12.83 0.39
N SER A 333 30.95 12.60 -0.17
CA SER A 333 31.28 12.72 -1.60
C SER A 333 31.76 11.40 -2.19
#